data_AF-A0AAV0FDB1-F1
#
_entry.id   AF-A0AAV0FDB1-F1
#
_cell.length_a   1.000
_cell.length_b   1.000
_cell.length_c   1.000
_cell.angle_alpha   90.00
_cell.angle_beta   90.00
_cell.angle_gamma   90.00
#
_symmetry.space_group_name_H-M   'P 1'
#
loop_
_entity.id
_entity.type
_entity.pdbx_description
1 polymer ?
#
loop_
_entity_poly.entity_id
_entity_poly.type
_entity_poly.pdbx_seq_one_letter_code
_entity_poly.pdbx_strand_id
1 'polypeptide(L)'
;MVLDINSELYPVKTKEVYRMVRSKTLALDGSTNHPQGQMKSLADKFEYIMHGLLYKVAEESSKVVVYISSEGLQLKLCSAPKNMHKFKLDQ
;
A
#
# COMPACT_ATOMS: atom_id res chain seq x y z
N MET A 1 -4.24 1.94 11.60
CA MET A 1 -3.51 2.34 10.38
C MET A 1 -3.53 3.85 10.34
N VAL A 2 -2.46 4.48 9.87
CA VAL A 2 -2.40 5.92 9.57
C VAL A 2 -1.88 6.05 8.15
N LEU A 3 -2.54 6.87 7.33
CA LEU A 3 -2.23 7.04 5.92
C LEU A 3 -2.40 8.52 5.53
N ASP A 4 -1.38 9.09 4.91
CA ASP A 4 -1.47 10.37 4.23
C ASP A 4 -2.01 10.16 2.81
N ILE A 5 -2.89 11.06 2.38
CA ILE A 5 -3.53 11.02 1.05
C ILE A 5 -3.52 12.42 0.45
N ASN A 6 -3.41 12.51 -0.87
CA ASN A 6 -3.70 13.75 -1.57
C ASN A 6 -5.23 13.93 -1.68
N SER A 7 -5.82 14.63 -0.72
CA SER A 7 -7.27 14.84 -0.64
C SER A 7 -7.82 15.82 -1.69
N GLU A 8 -6.97 16.60 -2.35
CA GLU A 8 -7.38 17.45 -3.48
C GLU A 8 -7.67 16.60 -4.72
N LEU A 9 -6.86 15.56 -4.96
CA LEU A 9 -7.04 14.60 -6.05
C LEU A 9 -8.08 13.52 -5.71
N TYR A 10 -8.11 13.04 -4.47
CA TYR A 10 -9.05 12.02 -4.01
C TYR A 10 -9.76 12.46 -2.73
N PRO A 11 -10.93 13.13 -2.84
CA PRO A 11 -11.66 13.63 -1.68
C PRO A 11 -12.13 12.51 -0.76
N VAL A 12 -11.65 12.54 0.48
CA VAL A 12 -12.04 11.56 1.52
C VAL A 12 -12.93 12.23 2.57
N LYS A 13 -13.99 11.52 2.96
CA LYS A 13 -15.01 11.97 3.89
C LYS A 13 -14.94 11.16 5.18
N THR A 14 -15.22 11.85 6.29
CA THR A 14 -15.37 11.18 7.58
C THR A 14 -16.57 10.23 7.56
N LYS A 15 -16.46 9.09 8.26
CA LYS A 15 -17.49 8.03 8.38
C LYS A 15 -17.79 7.24 7.10
N GLU A 16 -17.03 7.45 6.03
CA GLU A 16 -17.10 6.62 4.83
C GLU A 16 -16.15 5.40 4.94
N VAL A 17 -16.51 4.30 4.29
CA VAL A 17 -15.72 3.06 4.30
C VAL A 17 -14.98 2.94 2.98
N TYR A 18 -13.66 2.93 3.05
CA TYR A 18 -12.80 2.78 1.88
C TYR A 18 -12.20 1.39 1.82
N ARG A 19 -12.16 0.82 0.61
CA ARG A 19 -11.47 -0.44 0.36
C ARG A 19 -10.03 -0.17 -0.04
N MET A 20 -9.10 -0.58 0.81
CA MET A 20 -7.66 -0.51 0.53
C MET A 20 -7.11 -1.89 0.20
N VAL A 21 -6.29 -1.96 -0.86
CA VAL A 21 -5.50 -3.15 -1.19
C VAL A 21 -4.05 -2.76 -1.39
N ARG A 22 -3.13 -3.63 -0.93
CA ARG A 22 -1.69 -3.51 -1.19
C ARG A 22 -1.25 -4.67 -2.06
N SER A 23 -0.49 -4.38 -3.10
CA SER A 23 0.11 -5.38 -3.99
C SER A 23 1.56 -5.03 -4.28
N LYS A 24 2.36 -6.03 -4.66
CA LYS A 24 3.74 -5.84 -5.17
C LYS A 24 3.78 -5.58 -6.67
N THR A 25 2.69 -5.88 -7.38
CA THR A 25 2.56 -5.72 -8.83
C THR A 25 1.13 -5.35 -9.21
N LEU A 26 0.97 -4.67 -10.34
CA LEU A 26 -0.32 -4.37 -10.94
C LEU A 26 -0.78 -5.45 -11.94
N ALA A 27 0.10 -6.39 -12.30
CA ALA A 27 -0.27 -7.49 -13.18
C ALA A 27 -1.26 -8.43 -12.47
N LEU A 28 -2.36 -8.76 -13.16
CA LEU A 28 -3.45 -9.58 -12.59
C LEU A 28 -3.02 -11.04 -12.32
N ASP A 29 -2.01 -11.52 -13.04
CA ASP A 29 -1.40 -12.83 -12.87
C ASP A 29 -0.34 -12.88 -11.75
N GLY A 30 -0.01 -11.73 -11.15
CA GLY A 30 1.00 -11.63 -10.10
C GLY A 30 2.44 -11.59 -10.62
N SER A 31 2.66 -11.51 -11.94
CA SER A 31 3.99 -11.35 -12.51
C SER A 31 4.59 -9.98 -12.17
N THR A 32 5.91 -9.89 -12.06
CA THR A 32 6.63 -8.62 -11.82
C THR A 32 6.80 -7.79 -13.08
N ASN A 33 6.47 -8.35 -14.24
CA ASN A 33 6.56 -7.65 -15.50
C ASN A 33 5.41 -6.64 -15.58
N HIS A 34 5.74 -5.38 -15.84
CA HIS A 34 4.72 -4.41 -16.16
C HIS A 34 4.04 -4.86 -17.46
N PRO A 35 2.70 -4.94 -17.49
CA PRO A 35 2.00 -5.26 -18.74
C PRO A 35 2.38 -4.22 -19.79
N GLN A 36 3.06 -4.66 -20.85
CA GLN A 36 3.40 -3.82 -21.97
C GLN A 36 2.13 -3.65 -22.82
N GLY A 37 1.51 -2.46 -22.80
CA GLY A 37 0.32 -2.12 -23.60
C GLY A 37 -0.98 -1.94 -22.80
N GLN A 38 -2.12 -1.88 -23.48
CA GLN A 38 -3.48 -1.70 -22.91
C GLN A 38 -4.04 -3.00 -22.29
N MET A 39 -3.25 -3.73 -21.51
CA MET A 39 -3.75 -4.91 -20.81
C MET A 39 -4.38 -4.49 -19.47
N LYS A 40 -5.57 -5.02 -19.18
CA LYS A 40 -6.29 -4.74 -17.92
C LYS A 40 -5.38 -5.00 -16.72
N SER A 41 -5.37 -4.07 -15.78
CA SER A 41 -4.50 -4.08 -14.60
C SER A 41 -5.31 -4.17 -13.30
N LEU A 42 -4.62 -4.47 -12.20
CA LEU A 42 -5.23 -4.37 -10.86
C LEU A 42 -5.66 -2.93 -10.56
N ALA A 43 -4.97 -1.92 -11.09
CA ALA A 43 -5.28 -0.52 -10.86
C ALA A 43 -6.65 -0.12 -11.40
N ASP A 44 -7.11 -0.75 -12.49
CA ASP A 44 -8.42 -0.47 -13.10
C ASP A 44 -9.61 -0.76 -12.17
N LYS A 45 -9.38 -1.44 -11.03
CA LYS A 45 -10.40 -1.77 -10.02
C LYS A 45 -10.44 -0.78 -8.85
N PHE A 46 -9.57 0.23 -8.82
CA PHE A 46 -9.44 1.19 -7.73
C PHE A 46 -9.35 2.62 -8.27
N GLU A 47 -9.81 3.57 -7.47
CA GLU A 47 -9.91 4.98 -7.86
C GLU A 47 -8.63 5.76 -7.54
N TYR A 48 -7.86 5.28 -6.57
CA TYR A 48 -6.64 5.94 -6.10
C TYR A 48 -5.52 4.93 -5.95
N ILE A 49 -4.39 5.22 -6.58
CA ILE A 49 -3.22 4.35 -6.63
C ILE A 49 -2.02 5.15 -6.14
N MET A 50 -1.26 4.56 -5.22
CA MET A 50 0.04 5.07 -4.79
C MET A 50 1.10 3.99 -4.94
N HIS A 51 2.28 4.39 -5.37
CA HIS A 51 3.46 3.55 -5.40
C HIS A 51 4.43 4.03 -4.33
N GLY A 52 4.78 3.16 -3.38
CA GLY A 52 5.62 3.53 -2.26
C GLY A 52 6.58 2.42 -1.86
N LEU A 53 7.67 2.83 -1.21
CA LEU A 53 8.73 1.95 -0.75
C LEU A 53 8.58 1.68 0.74
N LEU A 54 8.65 0.40 1.12
CA LEU A 54 8.76 -0.01 2.50
C LEU A 54 10.19 0.26 2.98
N TYR A 55 10.35 1.30 3.80
CA TYR A 55 11.66 1.77 4.24
C TYR A 55 11.96 1.46 5.71
N LYS A 56 10.98 0.99 6.49
CA LYS A 56 11.20 0.61 7.90
C LYS A 56 10.23 -0.46 8.36
N VAL A 57 10.78 -1.46 9.06
CA VAL A 57 10.04 -2.43 9.87
C VAL A 57 10.54 -2.28 11.31
N ALA A 58 9.62 -2.18 12.27
CA ALA A 58 9.91 -2.06 13.69
C ALA A 58 9.02 -2.99 14.51
N GLU A 59 9.46 -3.32 15.72
CA GLU A 59 8.66 -4.06 16.70
C GLU A 59 8.23 -3.12 17.82
N GLU A 60 6.92 -3.06 18.11
CA GLU A 60 6.32 -2.24 19.17
C GLU A 60 5.39 -3.14 20.00
N SER A 61 5.73 -3.41 21.27
CA SER A 61 4.85 -4.11 22.23
C SER A 61 4.15 -5.36 21.66
N SER A 62 4.94 -6.31 21.14
CA SER A 62 4.47 -7.56 20.51
C SER A 62 3.70 -7.40 19.19
N LYS A 63 3.72 -6.21 18.59
CA LYS A 63 3.23 -5.95 17.23
C LYS A 63 4.39 -5.58 16.31
N VAL A 64 4.18 -5.83 15.02
CA VAL A 64 5.07 -5.36 13.97
C VAL A 64 4.46 -4.12 13.33
N VAL A 65 5.30 -3.11 13.15
CA VAL A 65 4.96 -1.84 12.54
C VAL A 65 5.79 -1.68 11.27
N VAL A 66 5.11 -1.39 10.16
CA VAL A 66 5.75 -1.11 8.88
C VAL A 66 5.46 0.33 8.46
N TYR A 67 6.46 0.95 7.87
CA TYR A 67 6.39 2.30 7.32
C TYR A 67 6.67 2.25 5.82
N ILE A 68 5.78 2.84 5.04
CA ILE A 68 5.85 2.93 3.58
C ILE A 68 5.76 4.41 3.21
N SER A 69 6.61 4.85 2.28
CA SER A 69 6.67 6.24 1.81
C SER A 69 6.42 6.31 0.30
N SER A 70 5.58 7.25 -0.13
CA SER A 70 5.31 7.57 -1.54
C SER A 70 5.45 9.08 -1.73
N GLU A 71 6.55 9.52 -2.32
CA GLU A 71 6.82 10.95 -2.59
C GLU A 71 6.62 11.89 -1.37
N GLY A 72 6.89 11.37 -0.16
CA GLY A 72 6.70 12.10 1.10
C GLY A 72 5.45 11.71 1.89
N LEU A 73 4.40 11.19 1.23
CA LEU A 73 3.20 10.67 1.89
C LEU A 73 3.52 9.38 2.64
N GLN A 74 3.08 9.27 3.90
CA GLN A 74 3.40 8.15 4.77
C GLN A 74 2.22 7.19 4.94
N LEU A 75 2.55 5.91 5.09
CA LEU A 75 1.65 4.86 5.57
C LEU A 75 2.30 4.13 6.75
N LYS A 76 1.65 4.18 7.92
CA LYS A 76 1.97 3.36 9.09
C LYS A 76 0.92 2.25 9.27
N LEU A 77 1.36 1.00 9.17
CA LEU A 77 0.53 -0.17 9.43
C LEU A 77 1.10 -0.93 10.64
N CYS A 78 0.25 -1.21 11.63
CA CYS A 78 0.62 -1.93 12.86
C CYS A 78 -0.31 -3.14 13.03
N SER A 79 0.25 -4.34 13.18
CA SER A 79 -0.51 -5.58 13.35
C SER A 79 0.32 -6.66 14.04
N ALA A 80 -0.32 -7.79 14.36
CA ALA A 80 0.36 -8.95 14.91
C ALA A 80 1.38 -9.52 13.91
N PRO A 81 2.52 -10.10 14.37
CA PRO A 81 3.56 -10.65 13.50
C PRO A 81 3.04 -11.62 12.43
N LYS A 82 2.05 -12.45 12.77
CA LYS A 82 1.40 -13.40 11.84
C LYS A 82 0.82 -12.75 10.59
N ASN A 83 0.40 -11.49 10.66
CA ASN A 83 -0.15 -10.74 9.52
C ASN A 83 0.93 -10.00 8.73
N MET A 84 2.14 -9.87 9.30
CA MET A 84 3.21 -9.03 8.77
C MET A 84 4.37 -9.82 8.14
N HIS A 85 4.32 -11.16 8.17
CA HIS A 85 5.38 -12.04 7.64
C HIS A 85 5.74 -11.81 6.14
N LYS A 86 4.87 -11.16 5.35
CA LYS A 86 5.09 -10.86 3.93
C LYS A 86 5.76 -9.50 3.67
N PHE A 87 5.95 -8.68 4.70
CA PHE A 87 6.58 -7.37 4.59
C PHE A 87 8.10 -7.53 4.73
N LYS A 88 8.83 -7.11 3.71
CA LYS A 88 10.28 -7.06 3.69
C LYS A 88 10.69 -5.66 3.28
N LEU A 89 11.84 -5.20 3.77
CA LEU A 89 12.42 -3.95 3.32
C LEU A 89 12.60 -4.00 1.81
N ASP A 90 12.16 -2.95 1.13
CA ASP A 90 12.47 -2.81 -0.29
C ASP A 90 13.93 -2.36 -0.39
N GLN A 91 14.71 -3.03 -1.24
CA GLN A 91 16.12 -2.71 -1.53
C GLN A 91 16.23 -1.79 -2.72
#